data_AF-A0A2W4M404-F1
#
_entry.id   AF-A0A2W4M404-F1
#
_cell.length_a   1.000
_cell.length_b   1.000
_cell.length_c   1.000
_cell.angle_alpha   90.00
_cell.angle_beta   90.00
_cell.angle_gamma   90.00
#
_symmetry.space_group_name_H-M   'P 1'
#
loop_
_entity.id
_entity.type
_entity.pdbx_description
1 polymer ?
#
loop_
_entity_poly.entity_id
_entity_poly.type
_entity_poly.pdbx_seq_one_letter_code
_entity_poly.pdbx_strand_id
1 'polypeptide(L)'
;MDPGEELDDRIRQRQETMWARGLVDEVRDLWPRMGRTARSAVNYRQVGEYLEGRATEEEAYEEALRATRRLARKQRTWFRRDPRVRWIPWDEAAAAERILEAL
;
A
#
# COMPACT_ATOMS: atom_id res chain seq x y z
N MET A 1 -5.60 9.07 17.15
CA MET A 1 -4.38 9.58 16.50
C MET A 1 -4.60 9.53 14.99
N ASP A 2 -4.56 10.68 14.31
CA ASP A 2 -4.54 10.71 12.84
C ASP A 2 -3.07 10.63 12.41
N PRO A 3 -2.60 9.50 11.85
CA PRO A 3 -1.18 9.34 11.52
C PRO A 3 -0.75 10.21 10.32
N GLY A 4 -1.67 10.96 9.69
CA GLY A 4 -1.38 12.13 8.85
C GLY A 4 -0.14 12.02 7.96
N GLU A 5 0.80 12.92 8.19
CA GLU A 5 2.05 13.05 7.43
C GLU A 5 2.99 11.85 7.61
N GLU A 6 3.08 11.29 8.82
CA GLU A 6 3.95 10.15 9.11
C GLU A 6 3.55 8.89 8.31
N LEU A 7 2.24 8.63 8.17
CA LEU A 7 1.77 7.52 7.33
C LEU A 7 2.08 7.76 5.86
N ASP A 8 1.92 8.99 5.37
CA ASP A 8 2.19 9.33 3.97
C ASP A 8 3.69 9.20 3.65
N ASP A 9 4.57 9.54 4.60
CA ASP A 9 6.02 9.36 4.47
C ASP A 9 6.42 7.89 4.48
N ARG A 10 5.85 7.09 5.39
CA ARG A 10 6.08 5.63 5.39
C ARG A 10 5.58 4.95 4.13
N ILE A 11 4.45 5.40 3.58
CA ILE A 11 3.94 4.93 2.29
C ILE A 11 4.94 5.25 1.18
N ARG A 12 5.49 6.48 1.15
CA ARG A 12 6.51 6.88 0.16
C ARG A 12 7.78 6.04 0.30
N GLN A 13 8.33 5.93 1.51
CA GLN A 13 9.54 5.14 1.76
C GLN A 13 9.35 3.67 1.37
N ARG A 14 8.19 3.07 1.66
CA ARG A 14 7.86 1.71 1.22
C ARG A 14 7.80 1.63 -0.31
N GLN A 15 7.22 2.62 -0.97
CA GLN A 15 7.10 2.69 -2.42
C GLN A 15 8.46 2.68 -3.10
N GLU A 16 9.35 3.57 -2.65
CA GLU A 16 10.75 3.67 -3.10
C GLU A 16 11.48 2.36 -2.89
N THR A 17 11.32 1.76 -1.70
CA THR A 17 11.94 0.46 -1.38
C THR A 17 11.45 -0.66 -2.29
N MET A 18 10.15 -0.72 -2.60
CA MET A 18 9.60 -1.73 -3.51
C MET A 18 10.18 -1.58 -4.92
N TRP A 19 10.25 -0.36 -5.45
CA TRP A 19 10.85 -0.08 -6.76
C TRP A 19 12.33 -0.47 -6.77
N ALA A 20 13.10 -0.03 -5.78
CA ALA A 20 14.53 -0.33 -5.67
C ALA A 20 14.81 -1.84 -5.50
N ARG A 21 13.86 -2.61 -4.96
CA ARG A 21 13.96 -4.07 -4.79
C ARG A 21 13.44 -4.88 -5.99
N GLY A 22 13.16 -4.24 -7.12
CA GLY A 22 12.81 -4.94 -8.35
C GLY A 22 11.33 -5.27 -8.51
N LEU A 23 10.41 -4.47 -7.93
CA LEU A 23 8.98 -4.64 -8.19
C LEU A 23 8.68 -4.61 -9.70
N VAL A 24 9.31 -3.71 -10.46
CA VAL A 24 9.06 -3.59 -11.90
C VAL A 24 9.40 -4.90 -12.63
N ASP A 25 10.52 -5.53 -12.25
CA ASP A 25 10.95 -6.81 -12.81
C ASP A 25 10.00 -7.94 -12.39
N GLU A 26 9.61 -7.99 -11.11
CA GLU A 26 8.63 -8.96 -10.62
C GLU A 26 7.32 -8.87 -11.41
N VAL A 27 6.78 -7.66 -11.60
CA VAL A 27 5.54 -7.49 -12.36
C VAL A 27 5.76 -7.86 -13.81
N ARG A 28 6.91 -7.52 -14.43
CA ARG A 28 7.20 -7.91 -15.82
C ARG A 28 7.12 -9.41 -16.03
N ASP A 29 7.63 -10.20 -15.07
CA ASP A 29 7.62 -11.66 -15.13
C ASP A 29 6.24 -12.26 -14.82
N LEU A 30 5.48 -11.64 -13.91
CA LEU A 30 4.17 -12.15 -13.49
C LEU A 30 3.03 -11.72 -14.40
N TRP A 31 3.09 -10.51 -14.96
CA TRP A 31 1.98 -9.87 -15.67
C TRP A 31 1.30 -10.77 -16.72
N PRO A 32 2.05 -11.47 -17.61
CA PRO A 32 1.44 -12.30 -18.66
C PRO A 32 0.53 -13.41 -18.12
N ARG A 33 0.80 -13.93 -16.91
CA ARG A 33 0.09 -15.06 -16.30
C ARG A 33 -0.87 -14.66 -15.17
N MET A 34 -0.92 -13.39 -14.79
CA MET A 34 -1.82 -12.90 -13.74
C MET A 34 -3.28 -12.84 -14.21
N GLY A 35 -4.18 -13.39 -13.40
CA GLY A 35 -5.62 -13.22 -13.57
C GLY A 35 -6.11 -11.81 -13.23
N ARG A 36 -7.36 -11.50 -13.63
CA ARG A 36 -7.97 -10.16 -13.49
C ARG A 36 -7.88 -9.59 -12.07
N THR A 37 -8.19 -10.39 -11.06
CA THR A 37 -8.16 -9.94 -9.65
C THR A 37 -6.76 -9.62 -9.17
N ALA A 38 -5.76 -10.42 -9.56
CA ALA A 38 -4.38 -10.15 -9.18
C ALA A 38 -3.87 -8.86 -9.85
N ARG A 39 -4.22 -8.65 -11.12
CA ARG A 39 -3.83 -7.43 -11.87
C ARG A 39 -4.45 -6.14 -11.33
N SER A 40 -5.52 -6.21 -10.53
CA SER A 40 -6.14 -5.02 -9.94
C SER A 40 -5.48 -4.55 -8.65
N ALA A 41 -4.52 -5.32 -8.12
CA ALA A 41 -3.75 -4.93 -6.95
C ALA A 41 -3.00 -3.62 -7.20
N VAL A 42 -2.97 -2.75 -6.19
CA VAL A 42 -2.17 -1.52 -6.21
C VAL A 42 -0.70 -1.88 -6.42
N ASN A 43 0.04 -1.03 -7.13
CA ASN A 43 1.38 -1.26 -7.66
C ASN A 43 1.39 -2.13 -8.91
N TYR A 44 0.82 -3.35 -8.85
CA TYR A 44 0.79 -4.26 -10.00
C TYR A 44 0.03 -3.66 -11.17
N ARG A 45 -1.14 -3.06 -10.91
CA ARG A 45 -1.92 -2.43 -11.97
C ARG A 45 -1.14 -1.31 -12.67
N GLN A 46 -0.50 -0.43 -11.90
CA GLN A 46 0.23 0.71 -12.44
C GLN A 46 1.50 0.30 -13.19
N VAL A 47 2.26 -0.65 -12.65
CA VAL A 47 3.41 -1.19 -13.37
C VAL A 47 2.96 -1.93 -14.63
N GLY A 48 1.87 -2.68 -14.58
CA GLY A 48 1.27 -3.31 -15.77
C GLY A 48 0.83 -2.30 -16.84
N GLU A 49 0.31 -1.14 -16.43
CA GLU A 49 -0.01 0.00 -17.31
C GLU A 49 1.22 0.53 -18.03
N TYR A 50 2.32 0.70 -17.29
CA TYR A 50 3.62 1.06 -17.85
C TYR A 50 4.14 0.00 -18.83
N LEU A 51 4.09 -1.29 -18.46
CA LEU A 51 4.56 -2.40 -19.31
C LEU A 51 3.74 -2.56 -20.60
N GLU A 52 2.48 -2.12 -20.60
CA GLU A 52 1.61 -2.09 -21.77
C GLU A 52 1.76 -0.80 -22.60
N GLY A 53 2.69 0.09 -22.24
CA GLY A 53 2.94 1.35 -22.93
C GLY A 53 1.84 2.40 -22.75
N ARG A 54 0.99 2.26 -21.72
CA ARG A 54 -0.12 3.18 -21.42
C ARG A 54 0.27 4.33 -20.47
N ALA A 55 1.46 4.26 -19.89
CA ALA A 55 2.03 5.27 -19.00
C ALA A 55 3.58 5.17 -19.01
N THR A 56 4.29 6.19 -18.57
CA THR A 56 5.73 6.09 -18.25
C THR A 56 5.97 5.39 -16.91
N GLU A 57 7.21 5.01 -16.62
CA GLU A 57 7.57 4.42 -15.33
C GLU A 57 7.34 5.41 -14.18
N GLU A 58 7.68 6.69 -14.38
CA GLU A 58 7.46 7.76 -13.41
C GLU A 58 5.97 8.00 -13.15
N GLU A 59 5.14 8.01 -14.22
CA GLU A 59 3.69 8.13 -14.09
C GLU A 59 3.09 6.95 -13.31
N ALA A 60 3.57 5.73 -13.58
CA ALA A 60 3.16 4.53 -12.86
C ALA A 60 3.56 4.59 -11.38
N TYR A 61 4.77 5.05 -11.07
CA TYR A 61 5.25 5.25 -9.70
C TYR A 61 4.36 6.24 -8.93
N GLU A 62 4.13 7.42 -9.52
CA GLU A 62 3.33 8.47 -8.90
C GLU A 62 1.86 8.04 -8.73
N GLU A 63 1.29 7.33 -9.70
CA GLU A 63 -0.07 6.80 -9.58
C GLU A 63 -0.16 5.66 -8.56
N ALA A 64 0.85 4.81 -8.43
CA ALA A 64 0.90 3.76 -7.42
C ALA A 64 0.94 4.36 -6.01
N LEU A 65 1.73 5.42 -5.83
CA LEU A 65 1.83 6.17 -4.59
C LEU A 65 0.48 6.81 -4.22
N ARG A 66 -0.18 7.50 -5.17
CA ARG A 66 -1.52 8.07 -4.97
C ARG A 66 -2.56 6.99 -4.66
N ALA A 67 -2.55 5.87 -5.39
CA ALA A 67 -3.47 4.77 -5.17
C ALA A 67 -3.29 4.13 -3.79
N THR A 68 -2.05 3.97 -3.33
CA THR A 68 -1.74 3.46 -1.99
C THR A 68 -2.28 4.39 -0.90
N ARG A 69 -2.10 5.71 -1.04
CA ARG A 69 -2.67 6.71 -0.11
C ARG A 69 -4.20 6.65 -0.06
N ARG A 70 -4.86 6.55 -1.23
CA ARG A 70 -6.33 6.41 -1.30
C ARG A 70 -6.81 5.11 -0.64
N LEU A 71 -6.09 4.01 -0.83
CA LEU A 71 -6.39 2.73 -0.19
C LEU A 71 -6.27 2.84 1.34
N ALA A 72 -5.19 3.42 1.85
CA ALA A 72 -4.99 3.63 3.28
C ALA A 72 -6.10 4.50 3.89
N ARG A 73 -6.48 5.60 3.23
CA ARG A 73 -7.60 6.45 3.66
C ARG A 73 -8.92 5.68 3.68
N LYS A 74 -9.21 4.87 2.65
CA LYS A 74 -10.42 4.04 2.59
C LYS A 74 -10.45 3.01 3.72
N GLN A 75 -9.34 2.31 3.97
CA GLN A 75 -9.21 1.34 5.07
C GLN A 75 -9.50 2.02 6.41
N ARG A 76 -8.87 3.17 6.69
CA ARG A 76 -9.10 3.94 7.92
C ARG A 76 -10.56 4.35 8.08
N THR A 77 -11.17 4.91 7.03
CA THR A 77 -12.59 5.29 7.08
C THR A 77 -13.50 4.10 7.35
N TRP A 78 -13.18 2.93 6.79
CA TRP A 78 -13.94 1.70 7.01
C TRP A 78 -13.82 1.24 8.47
N PHE A 79 -12.59 1.10 8.99
CA PHE A 79 -12.36 0.64 10.37
C PHE A 79 -12.85 1.63 11.44
N ARG A 80 -12.78 2.95 11.18
CA ARG A 80 -13.28 3.98 12.13
C ARG A 80 -14.78 3.88 12.40
N ARG A 81 -15.54 3.24 11.52
CA ARG A 81 -17.00 3.06 11.68
C ARG A 81 -17.36 1.87 12.57
N ASP A 82 -16.42 0.96 12.84
CA ASP A 82 -16.67 -0.21 13.66
C ASP A 82 -16.24 0.07 15.11
N PRO A 83 -17.19 0.20 16.07
CA PRO A 83 -16.86 0.50 17.46
C PRO A 83 -16.15 -0.66 18.17
N ARG A 84 -16.11 -1.86 17.59
CA ARG A 84 -15.40 -3.03 18.15
C ARG A 84 -13.89 -2.95 17.94
N VAL A 85 -13.42 -2.07 17.06
CA VAL A 85 -11.99 -1.94 16.73
C VAL A 85 -11.26 -1.21 17.86
N ARG A 86 -10.32 -1.91 18.50
CA ARG A 86 -9.30 -1.32 19.38
C ARG A 86 -8.11 -0.84 18.54
N TRP A 87 -7.78 0.44 18.64
CA TRP A 87 -6.66 1.05 17.93
C TRP A 87 -5.39 0.97 18.77
N ILE A 88 -4.33 0.40 18.21
CA ILE A 88 -3.02 0.27 18.86
C ILE A 88 -2.01 1.08 18.02
N PRO A 89 -1.27 2.03 18.61
CA PRO A 89 -0.19 2.74 17.91
C PRO A 89 0.88 1.75 17.41
N TRP A 90 1.46 2.05 16.25
CA TRP A 90 2.35 1.12 15.57
C TRP A 90 3.80 1.15 16.12
N ASP A 91 4.16 2.25 16.76
CA ASP A 91 5.47 2.63 17.27
C ASP A 91 5.58 2.49 18.80
N GLU A 92 4.52 2.00 19.45
CA GLU A 92 4.50 1.81 20.90
C GLU A 92 5.29 0.55 21.28
N ALA A 93 6.33 0.72 22.11
CA ALA A 93 7.14 -0.41 22.60
C ALA A 93 6.30 -1.48 23.33
N ALA A 94 5.17 -1.07 23.93
CA ALA A 94 4.22 -1.94 24.61
C ALA A 94 3.09 -2.48 23.69
N ALA A 95 3.18 -2.32 22.36
CA ALA A 95 2.12 -2.76 21.45
C ALA A 95 1.76 -4.24 21.63
N ALA A 96 2.75 -5.10 21.89
CA ALA A 96 2.53 -6.52 22.18
C ALA A 96 1.70 -6.75 23.45
N GLU A 97 2.00 -6.03 24.53
CA GLU A 97 1.26 -6.10 25.80
C GLU A 97 -0.17 -5.61 25.63
N ARG A 98 -0.39 -4.51 24.90
CA ARG A 98 -1.73 -3.99 24.61
C ARG A 98 -2.56 -4.90 23.70
N ILE A 99 -1.91 -5.66 22.80
CA ILE A 99 -2.59 -6.70 22.03
C ILE A 99 -3.11 -7.79 22.97
N LEU A 100 -2.30 -8.22 23.95
CA LEU A 100 -2.71 -9.22 24.94
C LEU A 100 -3.86 -8.73 25.83
N GLU A 101 -3.85 -7.46 26.24
CA GLU A 101 -4.97 -6.82 26.96
C GLU A 101 -6.24 -6.62 26.11
N ALA A 102 -6.10 -6.72 24.79
CA ALA A 102 -7.19 -6.54 23.84
C ALA A 102 -7.96 -7.81 23.49
N LEU A 103 -7.43 -8.98 23.85
CA LEU A 103 -8.05 -10.30 23.70
C LEU A 103 -9.02 -10.60 24.85
#